data_AF-S8EB41-F1
#
_entry.id   AF-S8EB41-F1
#
_cell.length_a   1.000
_cell.length_b   1.000
_cell.length_c   1.000
_cell.angle_alpha   90.00
_cell.angle_beta   90.00
_cell.angle_gamma   90.00
#
_symmetry.space_group_name_H-M   'P 1'
#
loop_
_entity.id
_entity.type
_entity.pdbx_description
1 polymer ?
#
loop_
_entity_poly.entity_id
_entity_poly.type
_entity_poly.pdbx_seq_one_letter_code
_entity_poly.pdbx_strand_id
1 'polypeptide(L)'
;MDEKELDQRIRCLPPAYGTRHFKNGISALSQVSGSERKDMARILLGCLVGRIPHDLMLTFRALLDFIYISQYPTHDDQTLKYLEDALEVYHKHKHILKTLGIRDHLNIPKFHSLVHYADSIRSLGTTDNYNTEMFETLHIDCAKKAWRASNHRNERPQMTKWLERREKIAMFESLCARFAKALNQHIYSMKLGRPLTSQEQERASSYLPFSRIDTFHTLKFSTVSLSDDRLERDMVRARPAMGSEPARFDTVVVLRDDNAEATGVQGTRIGRVKVIFKLPAMIYEHGSLNDMHAPEEWATQGPLAYVEWYANLPASADPVHMMYEVRKLALRADGTPAGEIIPLSMIRQSCQLIPRFPKPKKERITTTIPTDWTSESVLDRAQNFLLNNWATKYAYQTLW
;
A
#
# COMPACT_ATOMS: atom_id res chain seq x y z
N MET A 1 -19.72 21.43 1.25
CA MET A 1 -18.54 21.24 2.12
C MET A 1 -17.62 22.41 1.83
N ASP A 2 -17.07 23.06 2.86
CA ASP A 2 -16.08 24.13 2.66
C ASP A 2 -14.67 23.55 2.52
N GLU A 3 -13.74 24.35 2.01
CA GLU A 3 -12.33 23.93 1.80
C GLU A 3 -11.65 23.54 3.11
N LYS A 4 -11.92 24.28 4.18
CA LYS A 4 -11.35 24.02 5.50
C LYS A 4 -11.72 22.65 6.04
N GLU A 5 -12.98 22.24 5.90
CA GLU A 5 -13.39 20.92 6.32
C GLU A 5 -12.74 19.83 5.47
N LEU A 6 -12.68 19.99 4.14
CA LEU A 6 -12.03 19.01 3.27
C LEU A 6 -10.56 18.82 3.67
N ASP A 7 -9.84 19.91 3.91
CA ASP A 7 -8.47 19.86 4.38
C ASP A 7 -8.35 19.19 5.75
N GLN A 8 -9.25 19.46 6.69
CA GLN A 8 -9.25 18.78 7.99
C GLN A 8 -9.48 17.26 7.84
N ARG A 9 -10.39 16.82 6.96
CA ARG A 9 -10.61 15.39 6.65
C ARG A 9 -9.35 14.74 6.10
N ILE A 10 -8.67 15.41 5.19
CA ILE A 10 -7.45 14.90 4.55
C ILE A 10 -6.29 14.84 5.55
N ARG A 11 -6.14 15.87 6.39
CA ARG A 11 -5.07 15.97 7.39
C ARG A 11 -5.15 14.90 8.46
N CYS A 12 -6.35 14.45 8.84
CA CYS A 12 -6.50 13.42 9.85
C CYS A 12 -6.34 11.99 9.30
N LEU A 13 -6.19 11.80 7.98
CA LEU A 13 -6.03 10.45 7.43
C LEU A 13 -4.77 9.78 7.99
N PRO A 14 -4.83 8.49 8.37
CA PRO A 14 -3.65 7.79 8.82
C PRO A 14 -2.66 7.64 7.64
N PRO A 15 -1.34 7.68 7.91
CA PRO A 15 -0.34 7.35 6.90
C PRO A 15 -0.56 5.93 6.40
N ALA A 16 -0.48 5.73 5.08
CA ALA A 16 -0.57 4.42 4.45
C ALA A 16 0.57 4.23 3.47
N TYR A 17 0.91 2.98 3.19
CA TYR A 17 1.83 2.68 2.10
C TYR A 17 1.17 2.99 0.75
N GLY A 18 1.98 3.38 -0.25
CA GLY A 18 1.51 3.66 -1.59
C GLY A 18 0.71 4.97 -1.78
N THR A 19 0.32 5.68 -0.71
CA THR A 19 -0.45 6.93 -0.78
C THR A 19 0.24 8.07 -0.04
N ARG A 20 0.32 9.26 -0.66
CA ARG A 20 0.89 10.44 -0.01
C ARG A 20 -0.01 10.99 1.10
N HIS A 21 0.60 11.31 2.24
CA HIS A 21 -0.09 12.01 3.32
C HIS A 21 0.03 13.54 3.16
N PHE A 22 -1.12 14.22 3.07
CA PHE A 22 -1.21 15.67 2.88
C PHE A 22 -1.39 16.39 4.23
N LYS A 23 -0.27 16.61 4.94
CA LYS A 23 -0.24 17.18 6.31
C LYS A 23 -0.92 18.55 6.47
N ASN A 24 -1.00 19.32 5.39
CA ASN A 24 -1.58 20.67 5.35
C ASN A 24 -2.90 20.71 4.54
N GLY A 25 -3.47 19.56 4.18
CA GLY A 25 -4.56 19.49 3.22
C GLY A 25 -4.08 19.71 1.78
N ILE A 26 -5.02 19.99 0.89
CA ILE A 26 -4.79 20.17 -0.54
C ILE A 26 -5.10 21.57 -1.06
N SER A 27 -5.92 22.36 -0.34
CA SER A 27 -6.38 23.67 -0.83
C SER A 27 -5.24 24.69 -1.00
N ALA A 28 -4.17 24.55 -0.21
CA ALA A 28 -2.99 25.43 -0.28
C ALA A 28 -1.98 25.05 -1.37
N LEU A 29 -2.18 23.95 -2.11
CA LEU A 29 -1.22 23.47 -3.10
C LEU A 29 -1.29 24.29 -4.39
N SER A 30 -0.23 25.01 -4.71
CA SER A 30 0.01 25.61 -6.03
C SER A 30 0.83 24.67 -6.92
N GLN A 31 0.48 24.56 -8.21
CA GLN A 31 1.21 23.75 -9.21
C GLN A 31 1.26 22.24 -8.89
N VAL A 32 0.08 21.63 -8.67
CA VAL A 32 -0.08 20.20 -8.37
C VAL A 32 0.48 19.31 -9.49
N SER A 33 1.49 18.51 -9.13
CA SER A 33 2.16 17.55 -10.00
C SER A 33 1.27 16.35 -10.37
N GLY A 34 1.67 15.58 -11.38
CA GLY A 34 0.93 14.38 -11.81
C GLY A 34 0.81 13.33 -10.70
N SER A 35 1.89 13.07 -9.96
CA SER A 35 1.87 12.14 -8.82
C SER A 35 0.94 12.63 -7.70
N GLU A 36 0.93 13.93 -7.40
CA GLU A 36 0.03 14.49 -6.40
C GLU A 36 -1.43 14.37 -6.81
N ARG A 37 -1.76 14.56 -8.09
CA ARG A 37 -3.12 14.32 -8.61
C ARG A 37 -3.54 12.86 -8.47
N LYS A 38 -2.63 11.91 -8.74
CA LYS A 38 -2.86 10.47 -8.54
C LYS A 38 -3.15 10.20 -7.04
N ASP A 39 -2.33 10.75 -6.14
CA ASP A 39 -2.54 10.59 -4.69
C ASP A 39 -3.83 11.25 -4.16
N MET A 40 -4.23 12.40 -4.71
CA MET A 40 -5.50 13.03 -4.38
C MET A 40 -6.68 12.14 -4.78
N ALA A 41 -6.65 11.56 -5.99
CA ALA A 41 -7.72 10.68 -6.48
C ALA A 41 -7.94 9.46 -5.56
N ARG A 42 -6.86 8.92 -4.97
CA ARG A 42 -6.90 7.77 -4.04
C ARG A 42 -7.65 8.02 -2.74
N ILE A 43 -7.76 9.28 -2.29
CA ILE A 43 -8.30 9.61 -0.95
C ILE A 43 -9.59 10.43 -0.99
N LEU A 44 -9.85 11.15 -2.09
CA LEU A 44 -10.94 12.11 -2.17
C LEU A 44 -12.31 11.47 -2.05
N LEU A 45 -12.55 10.32 -2.71
CA LEU A 45 -13.85 9.65 -2.67
C LEU A 45 -14.26 9.33 -1.21
N GLY A 46 -13.36 8.72 -0.43
CA GLY A 46 -13.57 8.44 0.99
C GLY A 46 -13.76 9.68 1.85
N CYS A 47 -13.03 10.77 1.57
CA CYS A 47 -13.21 12.03 2.29
C CYS A 47 -14.57 12.70 2.01
N LEU A 48 -15.17 12.45 0.84
CA LEU A 48 -16.45 13.04 0.44
C LEU A 48 -17.68 12.24 0.91
N VAL A 49 -17.48 11.02 1.44
CA VAL A 49 -18.58 10.17 1.92
C VAL A 49 -19.44 10.90 2.95
N GLY A 50 -20.75 10.82 2.74
CA GLY A 50 -21.77 11.45 3.59
C GLY A 50 -21.91 12.96 3.43
N ARG A 51 -21.22 13.60 2.47
CA ARG A 51 -21.28 15.05 2.25
C ARG A 51 -21.71 15.52 0.88
N ILE A 52 -21.53 14.69 -0.13
CA ILE A 52 -21.99 14.98 -1.48
C ILE A 52 -23.26 14.20 -1.80
N PRO A 53 -24.11 14.68 -2.74
CA PRO A 53 -25.25 13.93 -3.22
C PRO A 53 -24.85 12.56 -3.76
N HIS A 54 -25.76 11.60 -3.66
CA HIS A 54 -25.57 10.23 -4.12
C HIS A 54 -25.11 10.17 -5.59
N ASP A 55 -25.77 10.90 -6.48
CA ASP A 55 -25.46 10.89 -7.91
C ASP A 55 -24.07 11.48 -8.21
N LEU A 56 -23.64 12.45 -7.42
CA LEU A 56 -22.29 13.01 -7.53
C LEU A 56 -21.23 11.99 -7.07
N MET A 57 -21.52 11.23 -6.02
CA MET A 57 -20.66 10.14 -5.56
C MET A 57 -20.53 9.05 -6.63
N LEU A 58 -21.64 8.61 -7.22
CA LEU A 58 -21.63 7.64 -8.31
C LEU A 58 -20.86 8.14 -9.53
N THR A 59 -20.98 9.42 -9.88
CA THR A 59 -20.24 10.03 -10.98
C THR A 59 -18.73 9.93 -10.77
N PHE A 60 -18.25 10.27 -9.56
CA PHE A 60 -16.82 10.20 -9.24
C PHE A 60 -16.33 8.76 -9.08
N ARG A 61 -17.12 7.90 -8.45
CA ARG A 61 -16.82 6.47 -8.35
C ARG A 61 -16.63 5.86 -9.73
N ALA A 62 -17.61 6.03 -10.62
CA ALA A 62 -17.57 5.44 -11.96
C ALA A 62 -16.36 5.91 -12.77
N LEU A 63 -15.96 7.17 -12.61
CA LEU A 63 -14.75 7.69 -13.24
C LEU A 63 -13.48 7.06 -12.64
N LEU A 64 -13.43 6.85 -11.33
CA LEU A 64 -12.32 6.14 -10.68
C LEU A 64 -12.29 4.67 -11.12
N ASP A 65 -13.42 3.97 -11.13
CA ASP A 65 -13.53 2.59 -11.62
C ASP A 65 -12.93 2.49 -13.03
N PHE A 66 -13.36 3.37 -13.94
CA PHE A 66 -12.83 3.42 -15.31
C PHE A 66 -11.31 3.63 -15.35
N ILE A 67 -10.80 4.58 -14.55
CA ILE A 67 -9.36 4.87 -14.49
C ILE A 67 -8.57 3.66 -13.98
N TYR A 68 -9.05 2.94 -12.97
CA TYR A 68 -8.33 1.79 -12.42
C TYR A 68 -8.41 0.56 -13.34
N ILE A 69 -9.60 0.26 -13.88
CA ILE A 69 -9.80 -0.86 -14.80
C ILE A 69 -8.97 -0.67 -16.07
N SER A 70 -8.96 0.53 -16.67
CA SER A 70 -8.16 0.81 -17.88
C SER A 70 -6.64 0.64 -17.71
N GLN A 71 -6.18 0.55 -16.47
CA GLN A 71 -4.78 0.38 -16.09
C GLN A 71 -4.42 -1.07 -15.74
N TYR A 72 -5.34 -2.02 -15.96
CA TYR A 72 -5.04 -3.43 -15.76
C TYR A 72 -3.98 -3.88 -16.77
N PRO A 73 -3.02 -4.73 -16.34
CA PRO A 73 -1.96 -5.21 -17.21
C PRO A 73 -2.45 -6.22 -18.25
N THR A 74 -3.64 -6.78 -18.05
CA THR A 74 -4.30 -7.73 -18.95
C THR A 74 -5.79 -7.45 -18.96
N HIS A 75 -6.42 -7.70 -20.11
CA HIS A 75 -7.85 -7.55 -20.31
C HIS A 75 -8.43 -8.79 -20.99
N ASP A 76 -9.59 -9.20 -20.50
CA ASP A 76 -10.50 -10.19 -21.08
C ASP A 76 -11.86 -9.51 -21.38
N ASP A 77 -12.79 -10.26 -21.97
CA ASP A 77 -14.11 -9.72 -22.30
C ASP A 77 -14.88 -9.24 -21.06
N GLN A 78 -14.64 -9.87 -19.90
CA GLN A 78 -15.32 -9.53 -18.66
C GLN A 78 -14.82 -8.21 -18.06
N THR A 79 -13.50 -7.99 -18.04
CA THR A 79 -12.88 -6.74 -17.58
C THR A 79 -13.12 -5.59 -18.55
N LEU A 80 -13.18 -5.85 -19.86
CA LEU A 80 -13.64 -4.86 -20.85
C LEU A 80 -15.09 -4.48 -20.62
N LYS A 81 -15.96 -5.45 -20.31
CA LYS A 81 -17.34 -5.16 -19.92
C LYS A 81 -17.42 -4.31 -18.65
N TYR A 82 -16.61 -4.59 -17.62
CA TYR A 82 -16.54 -3.74 -16.43
C TYR A 82 -16.12 -2.29 -16.76
N LEU A 83 -15.21 -2.11 -17.72
CA LEU A 83 -14.78 -0.79 -18.18
C LEU A 83 -15.94 -0.04 -18.88
N GLU A 84 -16.69 -0.73 -19.75
CA GLU A 84 -17.86 -0.19 -20.45
C GLU A 84 -19.00 0.14 -19.48
N ASP A 85 -19.31 -0.75 -18.53
CA ASP A 85 -20.31 -0.55 -17.48
C ASP A 85 -19.98 0.67 -16.61
N ALA A 86 -18.70 0.85 -16.25
CA ALA A 86 -18.24 2.03 -15.51
C ALA A 86 -18.48 3.33 -16.32
N LEU A 87 -18.23 3.30 -17.63
CA LEU A 87 -18.49 4.45 -18.49
C LEU A 87 -19.98 4.77 -18.62
N GLU A 88 -20.84 3.75 -18.69
CA GLU A 88 -22.29 3.91 -18.71
C GLU A 88 -22.80 4.58 -17.42
N VAL A 89 -22.35 4.09 -16.26
CA VAL A 89 -22.70 4.68 -14.95
C VAL A 89 -22.26 6.15 -14.88
N TYR A 90 -21.05 6.47 -15.39
CA TYR A 90 -20.59 7.85 -15.47
C TYR A 90 -21.50 8.70 -16.37
N HIS A 91 -21.86 8.22 -17.56
CA HIS A 91 -22.73 8.95 -18.48
C HIS A 91 -24.15 9.17 -17.95
N LYS A 92 -24.68 8.21 -17.19
CA LYS A 92 -25.98 8.31 -16.54
C LYS A 92 -26.03 9.42 -15.47
N HIS A 93 -24.96 9.60 -14.71
CA HIS A 93 -24.97 10.52 -13.55
C HIS A 93 -24.26 11.87 -13.79
N LYS A 94 -23.37 11.98 -14.80
CA LYS A 94 -22.54 13.19 -15.05
C LYS A 94 -23.30 14.52 -15.16
N HIS A 95 -24.59 14.49 -15.50
CA HIS A 95 -25.46 15.68 -15.57
C HIS A 95 -25.53 16.43 -14.23
N ILE A 96 -25.34 15.74 -13.10
CA ILE A 96 -25.32 16.36 -11.77
C ILE A 96 -24.25 17.46 -11.66
N LEU A 97 -23.13 17.34 -12.38
CA LEU A 97 -22.07 18.37 -12.40
C LEU A 97 -22.57 19.70 -12.99
N LYS A 98 -23.47 19.64 -13.97
CA LYS A 98 -24.12 20.83 -14.54
C LYS A 98 -25.22 21.35 -13.63
N THR A 99 -26.03 20.45 -13.08
CA THR A 99 -27.14 20.79 -12.17
C THR A 99 -26.64 21.57 -10.95
N LEU A 100 -25.49 21.18 -10.40
CA LEU A 100 -24.85 21.83 -9.27
C LEU A 100 -24.02 23.07 -9.67
N GLY A 101 -24.00 23.45 -10.95
CA GLY A 101 -23.23 24.60 -11.44
C GLY A 101 -21.71 24.44 -11.34
N ILE A 102 -21.20 23.21 -11.19
CA ILE A 102 -19.75 22.95 -11.08
C ILE A 102 -19.07 23.20 -12.44
N ARG A 103 -19.76 22.91 -13.55
CA ARG A 103 -19.32 23.14 -14.93
C ARG A 103 -20.51 23.42 -15.83
N ASP A 104 -20.33 24.35 -16.78
CA ASP A 104 -21.36 24.65 -17.80
C ASP A 104 -21.47 23.52 -18.83
N HIS A 105 -20.33 22.95 -19.23
CA HIS A 105 -20.26 21.84 -20.19
C HIS A 105 -19.22 20.79 -19.80
N LEU A 106 -19.39 19.59 -20.35
CA LEU A 106 -18.46 18.46 -20.20
C LEU A 106 -17.76 18.10 -21.53
N ASN A 107 -17.81 19.00 -22.52
CA ASN A 107 -17.13 18.88 -23.82
C ASN A 107 -15.61 19.06 -23.65
N ILE A 108 -14.98 18.14 -22.92
CA ILE A 108 -13.55 18.12 -22.66
C ILE A 108 -12.99 16.93 -23.43
N PRO A 109 -11.97 17.12 -24.30
CA PRO A 109 -11.43 16.03 -25.12
C PRO A 109 -11.08 14.77 -24.31
N LYS A 110 -10.55 14.94 -23.09
CA LYS A 110 -10.22 13.84 -22.18
C LYS A 110 -11.43 13.04 -21.67
N PHE A 111 -12.61 13.66 -21.56
CA PHE A 111 -13.84 12.93 -21.23
C PHE A 111 -14.46 12.26 -22.46
N HIS A 112 -14.31 12.87 -23.64
CA HIS A 112 -14.75 12.25 -24.88
C HIS A 112 -13.92 11.02 -25.23
N SER A 113 -12.60 11.08 -25.01
CA SER A 113 -11.69 9.98 -25.32
C SER A 113 -12.02 8.69 -24.59
N LEU A 114 -12.70 8.74 -23.43
CA LEU A 114 -13.07 7.55 -22.64
C LEU A 114 -13.92 6.57 -23.46
N VAL A 115 -14.74 7.06 -24.39
CA VAL A 115 -15.59 6.22 -25.26
C VAL A 115 -14.77 5.31 -26.16
N HIS A 116 -13.51 5.66 -26.46
CA HIS A 116 -12.66 4.92 -27.38
C HIS A 116 -11.73 3.92 -26.69
N TYR A 117 -11.69 3.87 -25.36
CA TYR A 117 -10.71 3.03 -24.66
C TYR A 117 -10.94 1.55 -24.90
N ALA A 118 -12.18 1.06 -24.83
CA ALA A 118 -12.46 -0.37 -25.02
C ALA A 118 -12.02 -0.85 -26.41
N ASP A 119 -12.37 -0.09 -27.46
CA ASP A 119 -11.95 -0.39 -28.84
C ASP A 119 -10.44 -0.25 -29.04
N SER A 120 -9.82 0.76 -28.41
CA SER A 120 -8.37 0.94 -28.45
C SER A 120 -7.65 -0.20 -27.75
N ILE A 121 -8.18 -0.71 -26.62
CA ILE A 121 -7.59 -1.85 -25.92
C ILE A 121 -7.71 -3.13 -26.75
N ARG A 122 -8.87 -3.36 -27.38
CA ARG A 122 -9.06 -4.49 -28.33
C ARG A 122 -8.09 -4.43 -29.51
N SER A 123 -7.83 -3.22 -30.03
CA SER A 123 -7.05 -3.03 -31.26
C SER A 123 -5.53 -2.94 -31.03
N LEU A 124 -5.11 -2.33 -29.92
CA LEU A 124 -3.71 -1.94 -29.65
C LEU A 124 -3.12 -2.62 -28.41
N GLY A 125 -3.92 -3.38 -27.66
CA GLY A 125 -3.54 -3.95 -26.37
C GLY A 125 -3.70 -2.98 -25.20
N THR A 126 -3.13 -3.33 -24.05
CA THR A 126 -3.25 -2.57 -22.79
C THR A 126 -2.68 -1.15 -22.89
N THR A 127 -3.20 -0.23 -22.05
CA THR A 127 -2.90 1.21 -22.16
C THR A 127 -1.45 1.58 -21.89
N ASP A 128 -0.68 0.70 -21.26
CA ASP A 128 0.75 0.84 -21.03
C ASP A 128 1.59 0.66 -22.31
N ASN A 129 1.10 -0.06 -23.31
CA ASN A 129 1.81 -0.28 -24.58
C ASN A 129 1.95 1.00 -25.44
N TYR A 130 1.08 2.00 -25.24
CA TYR A 130 1.04 3.21 -26.05
C TYR A 130 0.97 4.50 -25.23
N ASN A 131 1.28 4.44 -23.94
CA ASN A 131 1.43 5.65 -23.12
C ASN A 131 2.84 6.29 -23.29
N THR A 132 2.97 7.55 -22.90
CA THR A 132 4.25 8.28 -22.98
C THR A 132 5.11 8.14 -21.73
N GLU A 133 4.61 7.51 -20.64
CA GLU A 133 5.30 7.46 -19.35
C GLU A 133 6.64 6.70 -19.45
N MET A 134 6.68 5.62 -20.24
CA MET A 134 7.92 4.86 -20.51
C MET A 134 8.97 5.75 -21.19
N PHE A 135 8.58 6.46 -22.25
CA PHE A 135 9.49 7.34 -23.00
C PHE A 135 9.95 8.54 -22.16
N GLU A 136 9.07 9.12 -21.35
CA GLU A 136 9.41 10.20 -20.41
C GLU A 136 10.44 9.75 -19.36
N THR A 137 10.27 8.54 -18.81
CA THR A 137 11.19 7.94 -17.84
C THR A 137 12.55 7.66 -18.46
N LEU A 138 12.58 7.04 -19.64
CA LEU A 138 13.81 6.82 -20.40
C LEU A 138 14.51 8.13 -20.75
N HIS A 139 13.77 9.19 -21.07
CA HIS A 139 14.36 10.50 -21.33
C HIS A 139 15.01 11.10 -20.06
N ILE A 140 14.44 10.89 -18.88
CA ILE A 140 15.07 11.31 -17.62
C ILE A 140 16.36 10.53 -17.37
N ASP A 141 16.30 9.19 -17.46
CA ASP A 141 17.41 8.32 -17.11
C ASP A 141 18.53 8.33 -18.14
N CYS A 142 18.18 8.24 -19.42
CA CYS A 142 19.13 8.12 -20.52
C CYS A 142 19.60 9.45 -21.09
N ALA A 143 18.78 10.51 -21.02
CA ALA A 143 19.17 11.82 -21.53
C ALA A 143 19.51 12.81 -20.41
N LYS A 144 18.59 13.15 -19.51
CA LYS A 144 18.81 14.22 -18.52
C LYS A 144 19.93 13.90 -17.51
N LYS A 145 19.94 12.70 -16.93
CA LYS A 145 20.97 12.31 -15.96
C LYS A 145 22.33 12.13 -16.63
N ALA A 146 22.36 11.53 -17.82
CA ALA A 146 23.59 11.37 -18.60
C ALA A 146 24.16 12.74 -19.05
N TRP A 147 23.29 13.67 -19.49
CA TRP A 147 23.67 15.03 -19.85
C TRP A 147 24.28 15.78 -18.67
N ARG A 148 23.61 15.78 -17.51
CA ARG A 148 24.12 16.42 -16.27
C ARG A 148 25.45 15.85 -15.79
N ALA A 149 25.73 14.58 -16.10
CA ALA A 149 26.99 13.93 -15.75
C ALA A 149 28.11 14.16 -16.77
N SER A 150 27.80 14.78 -17.91
CA SER A 150 28.78 15.14 -18.93
C SER A 150 29.38 16.53 -18.65
N ASN A 151 30.51 16.83 -19.29
CA ASN A 151 31.08 18.18 -19.27
C ASN A 151 30.41 19.14 -20.28
N HIS A 152 29.28 18.74 -20.88
CA HIS A 152 28.51 19.47 -21.90
C HIS A 152 29.30 19.85 -23.17
N ARG A 153 30.42 19.19 -23.47
CA ARG A 153 31.19 19.37 -24.71
C ARG A 153 31.37 18.04 -25.42
N ASN A 154 30.84 17.88 -26.64
CA ASN A 154 30.82 16.59 -27.34
C ASN A 154 30.22 15.50 -26.42
N GLU A 155 28.99 15.75 -25.99
CA GLU A 155 28.28 15.06 -24.93
C GLU A 155 27.88 13.63 -25.30
N ARG A 156 27.60 13.34 -26.59
CA ARG A 156 26.95 12.08 -26.99
C ARG A 156 27.81 10.86 -26.62
N PRO A 157 29.13 10.81 -26.93
CA PRO A 157 29.98 9.71 -26.49
C PRO A 157 30.09 9.60 -24.96
N GLN A 158 30.03 10.73 -24.25
CA GLN A 158 30.08 10.75 -22.77
C GLN A 158 28.79 10.19 -22.16
N MET A 159 27.63 10.55 -22.72
CA MET A 159 26.33 10.04 -22.32
C MET A 159 26.20 8.55 -22.59
N THR A 160 26.65 8.08 -23.77
CA THR A 160 26.71 6.64 -24.10
C THR A 160 27.64 5.88 -23.14
N LYS A 161 28.84 6.41 -22.87
CA LYS A 161 29.79 5.79 -21.93
C LYS A 161 29.28 5.79 -20.49
N TRP A 162 28.50 6.80 -20.10
CA TRP A 162 27.86 6.88 -18.80
C TRP A 162 26.74 5.83 -18.66
N LEU A 163 25.94 5.64 -19.71
CA LEU A 163 24.92 4.58 -19.77
C LEU A 163 25.53 3.19 -19.73
N GLU A 164 26.54 2.93 -20.56
CA GLU A 164 27.27 1.65 -20.60
C GLU A 164 27.89 1.30 -19.24
N ARG A 165 28.42 2.29 -18.51
CA ARG A 165 28.93 2.11 -17.15
C ARG A 165 27.81 1.79 -16.16
N ARG A 166 26.64 2.45 -16.26
CA ARG A 166 25.49 2.15 -15.40
C ARG A 166 24.92 0.76 -15.66
N GLU A 167 24.83 0.33 -16.92
CA GLU A 167 24.41 -1.02 -17.27
C GLU A 167 25.40 -2.07 -16.75
N LYS A 168 26.70 -1.82 -16.88
CA LYS A 168 27.75 -2.70 -16.33
C LYS A 168 27.73 -2.73 -14.79
N ILE A 169 27.48 -1.61 -14.12
CA ILE A 169 27.33 -1.55 -12.64
C ILE A 169 26.05 -2.26 -12.19
N ALA A 170 24.92 -2.09 -12.89
CA ALA A 170 23.66 -2.76 -12.58
C ALA A 170 23.78 -4.30 -12.79
N MET A 171 24.49 -4.75 -13.83
CA MET A 171 24.83 -6.16 -14.03
C MET A 171 25.80 -6.68 -12.94
N PHE A 172 26.72 -5.85 -12.46
CA PHE A 172 27.66 -6.18 -11.37
C PHE A 172 26.99 -6.23 -9.99
N GLU A 173 26.00 -5.38 -9.73
CA GLU A 173 25.19 -5.38 -8.50
C GLU A 173 24.29 -6.62 -8.38
N SER A 174 23.83 -7.17 -9.52
CA SER A 174 23.14 -8.47 -9.60
C SER A 174 24.05 -9.68 -9.31
N LEU A 175 25.34 -9.57 -9.64
CA LEU A 175 26.34 -10.64 -9.43
C LEU A 175 26.89 -10.68 -7.99
N CYS A 176 27.01 -9.52 -7.32
CA CYS A 176 27.62 -9.41 -6.00
C CYS A 176 26.81 -10.09 -4.87
N ALA A 177 25.51 -10.33 -5.06
CA ALA A 177 24.68 -11.04 -4.07
C ALA A 177 24.92 -12.57 -4.03
N ARG A 178 25.59 -13.16 -5.04
CA ARG A 178 25.85 -14.61 -5.11
C ARG A 178 27.32 -15.01 -4.93
N PHE A 179 28.24 -14.05 -5.04
CA PHE A 179 29.67 -14.36 -5.12
C PHE A 179 30.31 -14.67 -3.74
N ALA A 180 29.94 -13.94 -2.68
CA ALA A 180 30.57 -14.10 -1.36
C ALA A 180 30.29 -15.45 -0.67
N LYS A 181 29.09 -16.02 -0.87
CA LYS A 181 28.71 -17.32 -0.28
C LYS A 181 29.34 -18.50 -1.03
N ALA A 182 29.44 -18.40 -2.35
CA ALA A 182 30.14 -19.38 -3.18
C ALA A 182 31.66 -19.37 -2.95
N LEU A 183 32.25 -18.19 -2.73
CA LEU A 183 33.70 -18.03 -2.52
C LEU A 183 34.18 -18.64 -1.19
N ASN A 184 33.41 -18.48 -0.10
CA ASN A 184 33.74 -19.07 1.20
C ASN A 184 33.64 -20.61 1.21
N GLN A 185 32.68 -21.17 0.48
CA GLN A 185 32.51 -22.61 0.35
C GLN A 185 33.60 -23.26 -0.53
N HIS A 186 34.05 -22.54 -1.57
CA HIS A 186 35.03 -23.02 -2.55
C HIS A 186 36.49 -22.96 -2.06
N ILE A 187 36.89 -21.91 -1.32
CA ILE A 187 38.27 -21.76 -0.79
C ILE A 187 38.60 -22.85 0.24
N TYR A 188 37.63 -23.29 1.03
CA TYR A 188 37.85 -24.29 2.08
C TYR A 188 37.68 -25.74 1.59
N SER A 189 36.88 -26.00 0.56
CA SER A 189 36.80 -27.34 -0.04
C SER A 189 38.11 -27.77 -0.71
N MET A 190 38.88 -26.82 -1.26
CA MET A 190 40.22 -27.06 -1.82
C MET A 190 41.29 -27.38 -0.76
N LYS A 191 41.13 -26.92 0.49
CA LYS A 191 42.09 -27.14 1.59
C LYS A 191 41.89 -28.44 2.35
N LEU A 192 40.65 -28.95 2.42
CA LEU A 192 40.25 -30.05 3.30
C LEU A 192 39.74 -31.30 2.54
N GLY A 193 39.56 -31.20 1.22
CA GLY A 193 38.96 -32.26 0.39
C GLY A 193 37.46 -32.47 0.61
N ARG A 194 36.82 -31.67 1.48
CA ARG A 194 35.38 -31.68 1.80
C ARG A 194 34.88 -30.28 2.18
N PRO A 195 33.58 -29.96 2.02
CA PRO A 195 33.01 -28.67 2.44
C PRO A 195 33.09 -28.46 3.97
N LEU A 196 33.27 -27.20 4.40
CA LEU A 196 33.20 -26.76 5.80
C LEU A 196 31.87 -27.17 6.45
N THR A 197 31.92 -27.52 7.73
CA THR A 197 30.73 -27.74 8.57
C THR A 197 30.34 -26.45 9.33
N SER A 198 29.03 -26.28 9.55
CA SER A 198 28.43 -25.07 10.13
C SER A 198 29.06 -24.61 11.47
N GLN A 199 29.54 -25.54 12.30
CA GLN A 199 30.11 -25.30 13.64
C GLN A 199 31.43 -24.49 13.67
N GLU A 200 32.26 -24.63 12.64
CA GLU A 200 33.54 -23.93 12.54
C GLU A 200 33.36 -22.51 12.01
N GLN A 201 32.29 -22.31 11.23
CA GLN A 201 31.84 -21.02 10.76
C GLN A 201 31.19 -20.19 11.88
N GLU A 202 30.60 -20.85 12.87
CA GLU A 202 29.93 -20.25 14.04
C GLU A 202 30.88 -19.95 15.23
N ARG A 203 31.93 -20.74 15.46
CA ARG A 203 32.91 -20.48 16.54
C ARG A 203 33.58 -19.10 16.45
N ALA A 204 33.70 -18.53 15.24
CA ALA A 204 34.34 -17.25 14.98
C ALA A 204 33.48 -16.02 15.29
N SER A 205 32.19 -16.19 15.59
CA SER A 205 31.25 -15.07 15.84
C SER A 205 30.75 -15.01 17.29
N SER A 206 31.47 -15.69 18.19
CA SER A 206 31.04 -16.11 19.51
C SER A 206 30.99 -14.98 20.56
N TYR A 207 29.83 -14.32 20.74
CA TYR A 207 29.19 -14.10 22.05
C TYR A 207 27.82 -13.41 21.91
N LEU A 208 26.75 -14.06 22.41
CA LEU A 208 25.76 -13.51 23.35
C LEU A 208 24.69 -14.57 23.72
N PRO A 209 24.41 -14.80 25.02
CA PRO A 209 23.28 -15.57 25.55
C PRO A 209 22.16 -14.62 26.04
N PHE A 210 21.45 -13.99 25.11
CA PHE A 210 20.88 -12.64 25.27
C PHE A 210 19.56 -12.50 26.07
N SER A 211 19.34 -11.31 26.66
CA SER A 211 18.21 -10.90 27.50
C SER A 211 17.17 -9.98 26.80
N ARG A 212 16.96 -10.16 25.49
CA ARG A 212 16.22 -9.25 24.58
C ARG A 212 15.53 -10.07 23.47
N ILE A 213 14.50 -9.50 22.83
CA ILE A 213 13.83 -10.11 21.66
C ILE A 213 14.04 -9.26 20.41
N ASP A 214 14.21 -9.90 19.26
CA ASP A 214 14.34 -9.21 17.98
C ASP A 214 12.98 -8.61 17.61
N THR A 215 12.89 -7.28 17.68
CA THR A 215 11.72 -6.52 17.22
C THR A 215 12.08 -5.79 15.93
N PHE A 216 11.16 -5.83 14.98
CA PHE A 216 11.32 -5.20 13.68
C PHE A 216 10.30 -4.06 13.54
N HIS A 217 10.73 -2.91 13.05
CA HIS A 217 9.85 -1.76 12.87
C HIS A 217 9.20 -1.68 11.49
N THR A 218 9.64 -2.52 10.55
CA THR A 218 9.18 -2.50 9.17
C THR A 218 9.26 -3.89 8.56
N LEU A 219 8.14 -4.34 8.05
CA LEU A 219 8.02 -5.52 7.19
C LEU A 219 7.96 -5.05 5.74
N LYS A 220 8.80 -5.61 4.88
CA LYS A 220 8.74 -5.44 3.42
C LYS A 220 8.55 -6.81 2.80
N PHE A 221 7.59 -6.94 1.90
CA PHE A 221 7.25 -8.21 1.28
C PHE A 221 6.74 -7.98 -0.14
N SER A 222 6.77 -9.04 -0.93
CA SER A 222 6.15 -9.05 -2.25
C SER A 222 4.70 -9.52 -2.10
N THR A 223 3.77 -8.82 -2.74
CA THR A 223 2.38 -9.29 -2.80
C THR A 223 2.25 -10.46 -3.76
N VAL A 224 1.13 -11.18 -3.67
CA VAL A 224 0.80 -12.24 -4.64
C VAL A 224 0.65 -11.60 -6.01
N SER A 225 1.35 -12.10 -7.03
CA SER A 225 1.26 -11.57 -8.39
C SER A 225 -0.15 -11.79 -8.94
N LEU A 226 -0.77 -10.73 -9.49
CA LEU A 226 -2.08 -10.80 -10.15
C LEU A 226 -1.94 -10.90 -11.69
N SER A 227 -0.72 -10.77 -12.20
CA SER A 227 -0.33 -10.95 -13.60
C SER A 227 1.09 -11.51 -13.69
N ASP A 228 1.50 -11.99 -14.86
CA ASP A 228 2.78 -12.70 -15.04
C ASP A 228 4.04 -11.82 -14.86
N ASP A 229 3.92 -10.48 -14.84
CA ASP A 229 5.06 -9.63 -15.20
C ASP A 229 5.64 -8.69 -14.13
N ARG A 230 5.18 -8.70 -12.87
CA ARG A 230 5.93 -8.07 -11.75
C ARG A 230 5.31 -8.32 -10.37
N LEU A 231 6.14 -8.78 -9.44
CA LEU A 231 5.81 -8.75 -8.01
C LEU A 231 5.76 -7.30 -7.51
N GLU A 232 4.58 -6.83 -7.13
CA GLU A 232 4.45 -5.55 -6.42
C GLU A 232 5.02 -5.69 -5.00
N ARG A 233 5.70 -4.63 -4.52
CA ARG A 233 6.25 -4.61 -3.16
C ARG A 233 5.31 -3.83 -2.26
N ASP A 234 5.07 -4.37 -1.08
CA ASP A 234 4.32 -3.73 -0.01
C ASP A 234 5.18 -3.54 1.24
N MET A 235 4.74 -2.63 2.12
CA MET A 235 5.43 -2.30 3.35
C MET A 235 4.44 -2.03 4.48
N VAL A 236 4.69 -2.67 5.62
CA VAL A 236 3.93 -2.48 6.86
C VAL A 236 4.88 -1.98 7.94
N ARG A 237 4.49 -0.93 8.66
CA ARG A 237 5.24 -0.40 9.80
C ARG A 237 4.56 -0.68 11.13
N ALA A 238 5.34 -1.13 12.09
CA ALA A 238 4.93 -1.34 13.47
C ALA A 238 6.00 -0.77 14.38
N ARG A 239 5.94 0.54 14.63
CA ARG A 239 6.98 1.31 15.28
C ARG A 239 6.42 2.10 16.45
N PRO A 240 6.94 1.93 17.67
CA PRO A 240 6.57 2.78 18.79
C PRO A 240 7.05 4.22 18.58
N ALA A 241 6.57 5.14 19.42
CA ALA A 241 7.10 6.50 19.43
C ALA A 241 8.58 6.48 19.83
N MET A 242 9.41 7.24 19.11
CA MET A 242 10.84 7.34 19.37
C MET A 242 11.28 8.81 19.33
N GLY A 243 11.65 9.34 20.50
CA GLY A 243 12.01 10.75 20.64
C GLY A 243 10.84 11.67 20.25
N SER A 244 11.07 12.54 19.27
CA SER A 244 10.06 13.44 18.72
C SER A 244 9.19 12.82 17.63
N GLU A 245 9.51 11.61 17.17
CA GLU A 245 8.73 10.95 16.13
C GLU A 245 7.55 10.16 16.72
N PRO A 246 6.34 10.36 16.20
CA PRO A 246 5.16 9.66 16.71
C PRO A 246 5.21 8.17 16.40
N ALA A 247 4.44 7.41 17.18
CA ALA A 247 4.22 6.00 16.94
C ALA A 247 3.50 5.80 15.59
N ARG A 248 3.86 4.73 14.87
CA ARG A 248 3.23 4.37 13.60
C ARG A 248 2.96 2.89 13.55
N PHE A 249 1.68 2.56 13.47
CA PHE A 249 1.17 1.19 13.41
C PHE A 249 0.19 1.10 12.25
N ASP A 250 0.65 0.49 11.16
CA ASP A 250 -0.08 0.39 9.91
C ASP A 250 -1.16 -0.71 10.01
N THR A 251 -2.22 -0.56 9.22
CA THR A 251 -3.32 -1.52 9.11
C THR A 251 -3.08 -2.50 7.97
N VAL A 252 -3.50 -3.75 8.16
CA VAL A 252 -3.26 -4.87 7.26
C VAL A 252 -4.51 -5.71 7.06
N VAL A 253 -4.55 -6.41 5.92
CA VAL A 253 -5.52 -7.47 5.63
C VAL A 253 -4.85 -8.81 5.96
N VAL A 254 -5.48 -9.59 6.83
CA VAL A 254 -4.99 -10.88 7.29
C VAL A 254 -5.92 -12.00 6.81
N LEU A 255 -5.35 -13.07 6.27
CA LEU A 255 -6.07 -14.29 5.89
C LEU A 255 -6.47 -15.07 7.15
N ARG A 256 -7.73 -15.49 7.31
CA ARG A 256 -8.20 -16.17 8.54
C ARG A 256 -8.79 -17.55 8.32
N ASP A 257 -9.38 -17.80 7.16
CA ASP A 257 -9.98 -19.09 6.86
C ASP A 257 -9.49 -19.64 5.51
N ASP A 258 -9.76 -20.92 5.28
CA ASP A 258 -9.37 -21.62 4.05
C ASP A 258 -10.16 -21.14 2.82
N ASN A 259 -11.21 -20.32 3.02
CA ASN A 259 -11.95 -19.66 1.95
C ASN A 259 -11.33 -18.30 1.57
N ALA A 260 -10.23 -17.91 2.21
CA ALA A 260 -9.58 -16.63 1.94
C ALA A 260 -8.86 -16.68 0.57
N GLU A 261 -9.51 -16.11 -0.44
CA GLU A 261 -8.97 -16.03 -1.79
C GLU A 261 -7.92 -14.92 -1.95
N ALA A 262 -7.13 -15.02 -3.01
CA ALA A 262 -6.17 -13.98 -3.40
C ALA A 262 -6.87 -12.64 -3.74
N THR A 263 -8.14 -12.72 -4.14
CA THR A 263 -9.02 -11.59 -4.50
C THR A 263 -10.25 -11.55 -3.60
N GLY A 264 -10.80 -10.36 -3.38
CA GLY A 264 -11.92 -10.14 -2.46
C GLY A 264 -11.53 -10.13 -0.98
N VAL A 265 -12.55 -9.98 -0.13
CA VAL A 265 -12.39 -9.84 1.33
C VAL A 265 -12.98 -11.00 2.13
N GLN A 266 -13.61 -11.97 1.46
CA GLN A 266 -14.11 -13.18 2.10
C GLN A 266 -12.93 -13.93 2.73
N GLY A 267 -13.14 -14.43 3.94
CA GLY A 267 -12.10 -15.12 4.70
C GLY A 267 -10.97 -14.25 5.22
N THR A 268 -11.07 -12.92 5.04
CA THR A 268 -10.07 -11.97 5.54
C THR A 268 -10.56 -11.17 6.73
N ARG A 269 -9.61 -10.62 7.49
CA ARG A 269 -9.89 -9.73 8.60
C ARG A 269 -8.91 -8.57 8.63
N ILE A 270 -9.39 -7.39 9.01
CA ILE A 270 -8.55 -6.20 9.17
C ILE A 270 -7.94 -6.17 10.56
N GLY A 271 -6.63 -5.91 10.62
CA GLY A 271 -5.89 -5.77 11.85
C GLY A 271 -4.92 -4.59 11.82
N ARG A 272 -4.51 -4.09 12.98
CA ARG A 272 -3.45 -3.08 13.13
C ARG A 272 -2.22 -3.75 13.71
N VAL A 273 -1.09 -3.69 13.00
CA VAL A 273 0.13 -4.36 13.43
C VAL A 273 0.84 -3.50 14.48
N LYS A 274 0.98 -4.04 15.69
CA LYS A 274 1.57 -3.33 16.84
C LYS A 274 3.02 -3.71 17.08
N VAL A 275 3.37 -4.97 16.88
CA VAL A 275 4.74 -5.47 17.08
C VAL A 275 5.02 -6.50 16.00
N ILE A 276 6.21 -6.45 15.41
CA ILE A 276 6.75 -7.53 14.56
C ILE A 276 7.97 -8.08 15.28
N PHE A 277 8.06 -9.38 15.48
CA PHE A 277 9.12 -9.99 16.27
C PHE A 277 9.43 -11.42 15.83
N LYS A 278 10.54 -11.96 16.32
CA LYS A 278 10.88 -13.38 16.17
C LYS A 278 11.07 -14.00 17.55
N LEU A 279 10.57 -15.21 17.74
CA LEU A 279 10.78 -15.94 18.99
C LEU A 279 12.26 -16.30 19.16
N PRO A 280 12.82 -16.18 20.37
CA PRO A 280 14.19 -16.56 20.65
C PRO A 280 14.34 -18.08 20.64
N ALA A 281 15.52 -18.57 20.23
CA ALA A 281 15.81 -20.01 20.19
C ALA A 281 16.19 -20.60 21.57
N MET A 282 16.43 -19.74 22.58
CA MET A 282 16.79 -20.09 23.95
C MET A 282 15.87 -19.33 24.93
N ILE A 283 15.47 -19.99 26.01
CA ILE A 283 14.60 -19.45 27.07
C ILE A 283 15.15 -19.81 28.45
N TYR A 284 14.81 -19.05 29.48
CA TYR A 284 15.16 -19.40 30.87
C TYR A 284 14.21 -20.48 31.41
N GLU A 285 14.77 -21.43 32.14
CA GLU A 285 14.00 -22.40 32.93
C GLU A 285 13.24 -21.68 34.06
N HIS A 286 11.98 -22.05 34.29
CA HIS A 286 11.11 -21.32 35.22
C HIS A 286 11.69 -21.31 36.65
N GLY A 287 12.07 -20.12 37.15
CA GLY A 287 12.67 -19.95 38.48
C GLY A 287 14.19 -20.14 38.55
N SER A 288 14.88 -20.26 37.40
CA SER A 288 16.33 -20.42 37.29
C SER A 288 16.92 -19.46 36.25
N LEU A 289 18.22 -19.15 36.37
CA LEU A 289 19.02 -18.46 35.34
C LEU A 289 19.62 -19.46 34.33
N ASN A 290 19.23 -20.72 34.39
CA ASN A 290 19.68 -21.75 33.46
C ASN A 290 18.99 -21.60 32.11
N ASP A 291 19.80 -21.56 31.06
CA ASP A 291 19.33 -21.54 29.68
C ASP A 291 18.84 -22.93 29.25
N MET A 292 17.68 -22.95 28.62
CA MET A 292 17.10 -24.13 27.99
C MET A 292 16.77 -23.80 26.52
N HIS A 293 16.87 -24.80 25.64
CA HIS A 293 16.40 -24.64 24.26
C HIS A 293 14.90 -24.38 24.25
N ALA A 294 14.48 -23.39 23.47
CA ALA A 294 13.08 -23.22 23.15
C ALA A 294 12.55 -24.46 22.41
N PRO A 295 11.26 -24.81 22.53
CA PRO A 295 10.67 -25.92 21.80
C PRO A 295 10.96 -25.85 20.30
N GLU A 296 11.24 -27.00 19.67
CA GLU A 296 11.58 -27.06 18.24
C GLU A 296 10.49 -26.44 17.35
N GLU A 297 9.23 -26.45 17.80
CA GLU A 297 8.10 -25.82 17.10
C GLU A 297 8.26 -24.30 16.95
N TRP A 298 9.03 -23.62 17.81
CA TRP A 298 9.26 -22.17 17.69
C TRP A 298 10.14 -21.83 16.48
N ALA A 299 11.09 -22.71 16.16
CA ALA A 299 11.98 -22.53 15.01
C ALA A 299 11.23 -22.62 13.68
N THR A 300 10.14 -23.38 13.63
CA THR A 300 9.34 -23.59 12.40
C THR A 300 8.30 -22.49 12.15
N GLN A 301 7.92 -21.70 13.16
CA GLN A 301 6.91 -20.64 13.02
C GLN A 301 7.39 -19.38 12.27
N GLY A 302 8.71 -19.17 12.15
CA GLY A 302 9.25 -17.98 11.49
C GLY A 302 8.92 -16.66 12.22
N PRO A 303 9.00 -15.50 11.53
CA PRO A 303 8.63 -14.21 12.13
C PRO A 303 7.13 -14.09 12.40
N LEU A 304 6.79 -13.42 13.50
CA LEU A 304 5.42 -13.23 14.00
C LEU A 304 5.06 -11.74 14.09
N ALA A 305 3.77 -11.45 14.14
CA ALA A 305 3.22 -10.13 14.44
C ALA A 305 2.15 -10.19 15.53
N TYR A 306 2.17 -9.23 16.46
CA TYR A 306 1.03 -8.94 17.31
C TYR A 306 0.12 -7.93 16.60
N VAL A 307 -1.14 -8.32 16.42
CA VAL A 307 -2.15 -7.57 15.67
C VAL A 307 -3.36 -7.31 16.54
N GLU A 308 -3.81 -6.05 16.58
CA GLU A 308 -5.07 -5.66 17.19
C GLU A 308 -6.19 -5.72 16.15
N TRP A 309 -7.27 -6.42 16.47
CA TRP A 309 -8.33 -6.71 15.51
C TRP A 309 -9.40 -5.62 15.42
N TYR A 310 -9.86 -5.41 14.19
CA TYR A 310 -11.15 -4.77 13.94
C TYR A 310 -12.26 -5.84 13.90
N ALA A 311 -13.51 -5.38 13.89
CA ALA A 311 -14.68 -6.22 13.66
C ALA A 311 -14.60 -6.87 12.28
N ASN A 312 -15.33 -7.98 12.12
CA ASN A 312 -15.43 -8.65 10.83
C ASN A 312 -16.06 -7.72 9.78
N LEU A 313 -15.58 -7.83 8.55
CA LEU A 313 -16.11 -7.06 7.43
C LEU A 313 -17.56 -7.50 7.14
N PRO A 314 -18.42 -6.57 6.68
CA PRO A 314 -19.75 -6.94 6.21
C PRO A 314 -19.65 -7.79 4.94
N ALA A 315 -20.73 -8.53 4.65
CA ALA A 315 -20.79 -9.40 3.47
C ALA A 315 -20.67 -8.66 2.13
N SER A 316 -21.01 -7.37 2.10
CA SER A 316 -20.91 -6.55 0.91
C SER A 316 -20.43 -5.13 1.24
N ALA A 317 -19.76 -4.52 0.25
CA ALA A 317 -19.40 -3.11 0.29
C ALA A 317 -20.64 -2.21 0.14
N ASP A 318 -20.51 -0.94 0.52
CA ASP A 318 -21.56 0.05 0.24
C ASP A 318 -21.73 0.22 -1.29
N PRO A 319 -22.95 0.13 -1.83
CA PRO A 319 -23.19 0.11 -3.28
C PRO A 319 -22.89 1.45 -3.98
N VAL A 320 -22.71 2.52 -3.22
CA VAL A 320 -22.53 3.88 -3.76
C VAL A 320 -21.06 4.20 -3.95
N HIS A 321 -20.25 3.89 -2.94
CA HIS A 321 -18.83 4.24 -2.90
C HIS A 321 -17.89 3.02 -2.90
N MET A 322 -18.44 1.79 -2.86
CA MET A 322 -17.75 0.50 -2.99
C MET A 322 -16.60 0.29 -1.98
N MET A 323 -16.73 0.86 -0.79
CA MET A 323 -15.80 0.61 0.32
C MET A 323 -16.51 -0.16 1.42
N TYR A 324 -15.81 -1.10 2.06
CA TYR A 324 -16.32 -1.85 3.21
C TYR A 324 -16.27 -1.00 4.48
N GLU A 325 -17.32 -1.09 5.30
CA GLU A 325 -17.29 -0.49 6.63
C GLU A 325 -16.46 -1.37 7.58
N VAL A 326 -15.49 -0.76 8.26
CA VAL A 326 -14.64 -1.41 9.27
C VAL A 326 -14.93 -0.78 10.62
N ARG A 327 -15.26 -1.60 11.62
CA ARG A 327 -15.59 -1.11 12.98
C ARG A 327 -14.52 -1.52 13.96
N LYS A 328 -14.20 -0.64 14.90
CA LYS A 328 -13.31 -0.97 16.02
C LYS A 328 -14.05 -1.89 16.99
N LEU A 329 -13.34 -2.86 17.55
CA LEU A 329 -13.90 -3.70 18.60
C LEU A 329 -13.93 -2.95 19.93
N ALA A 330 -14.95 -3.26 20.75
CA ALA A 330 -14.97 -2.84 22.13
C ALA A 330 -13.75 -3.43 22.87
N LEU A 331 -13.24 -2.68 23.84
CA LEU A 331 -12.20 -3.18 24.74
C LEU A 331 -12.76 -4.36 25.54
N ARG A 332 -11.89 -5.31 25.87
CA ARG A 332 -12.21 -6.41 26.78
C ARG A 332 -12.50 -5.85 28.17
N ALA A 333 -13.06 -6.70 29.05
CA ALA A 333 -13.39 -6.30 30.42
C ALA A 333 -12.17 -5.82 31.23
N ASP A 334 -10.96 -6.24 30.85
CA ASP A 334 -9.68 -5.82 31.42
C ASP A 334 -9.14 -4.49 30.84
N GLY A 335 -9.88 -3.85 29.94
CA GLY A 335 -9.48 -2.60 29.27
C GLY A 335 -8.52 -2.78 28.09
N THR A 336 -8.17 -4.01 27.71
CA THR A 336 -7.24 -4.28 26.61
C THR A 336 -7.95 -4.41 25.25
N PRO A 337 -7.29 -4.03 24.14
CA PRO A 337 -7.78 -4.32 22.80
C PRO A 337 -7.79 -5.84 22.52
N ALA A 338 -8.72 -6.29 21.69
CA ALA A 338 -8.74 -7.67 21.21
C ALA A 338 -7.58 -7.89 20.22
N GLY A 339 -6.43 -8.36 20.72
CA GLY A 339 -5.27 -8.69 19.91
C GLY A 339 -4.89 -10.16 19.93
N GLU A 340 -4.12 -10.57 18.93
CA GLU A 340 -3.64 -11.94 18.71
C GLU A 340 -2.26 -11.91 18.05
N ILE A 341 -1.46 -12.97 18.27
CA ILE A 341 -0.20 -13.18 17.58
C ILE A 341 -0.46 -14.05 16.35
N ILE A 342 0.00 -13.60 15.18
CA ILE A 342 -0.12 -14.32 13.92
C ILE A 342 1.25 -14.49 13.26
N PRO A 343 1.48 -15.57 12.49
CA PRO A 343 2.59 -15.64 11.55
C PRO A 343 2.55 -14.49 10.53
N LEU A 344 3.70 -13.93 10.17
CA LEU A 344 3.77 -12.89 9.13
C LEU A 344 3.26 -13.35 7.78
N SER A 345 3.30 -14.66 7.50
CA SER A 345 2.74 -15.26 6.27
C SER A 345 1.23 -15.08 6.14
N MET A 346 0.50 -14.82 7.23
CA MET A 346 -0.94 -14.56 7.19
C MET A 346 -1.26 -13.12 6.75
N ILE A 347 -0.28 -12.21 6.77
CA ILE A 347 -0.46 -10.82 6.31
C ILE A 347 -0.44 -10.81 4.78
N ARG A 348 -1.60 -10.56 4.17
CA ARG A 348 -1.75 -10.50 2.71
C ARG A 348 -1.21 -9.20 2.12
N GLN A 349 -1.59 -8.07 2.72
CA GLN A 349 -1.26 -6.73 2.23
C GLN A 349 -1.49 -5.67 3.32
N SER A 350 -0.87 -4.50 3.18
CA SER A 350 -1.24 -3.29 3.89
C SER A 350 -2.58 -2.74 3.35
N CYS A 351 -3.31 -2.02 4.19
CA CYS A 351 -4.53 -1.35 3.76
C CYS A 351 -4.66 0.03 4.42
N GLN A 352 -5.36 0.94 3.75
CA GLN A 352 -5.66 2.26 4.29
C GLN A 352 -7.09 2.29 4.83
N LEU A 353 -7.24 2.75 6.07
CA LEU A 353 -8.54 3.04 6.67
C LEU A 353 -8.83 4.54 6.66
N ILE A 354 -9.97 4.93 6.11
CA ILE A 354 -10.46 6.32 6.14
C ILE A 354 -11.50 6.42 7.25
N PRO A 355 -11.38 7.31 8.24
CA PRO A 355 -12.37 7.42 9.31
C PRO A 355 -13.73 7.81 8.73
N ARG A 356 -14.80 7.23 9.27
CA ARG A 356 -16.17 7.62 8.91
C ARG A 356 -16.48 8.96 9.57
N PHE A 357 -16.42 10.04 8.77
CA PHE A 357 -16.66 11.40 9.27
C PHE A 357 -18.10 11.60 9.74
N PRO A 358 -18.32 12.33 10.85
CA PRO A 358 -19.67 12.62 11.34
C PRO A 358 -20.51 13.37 10.30
N LYS A 359 -21.80 13.03 10.22
CA LYS A 359 -22.75 13.79 9.42
C LYS A 359 -22.98 15.18 10.06
N PRO A 360 -23.14 16.24 9.26
CA PRO A 360 -23.46 17.56 9.79
C PRO A 360 -24.81 17.50 10.52
N LYS A 361 -24.91 18.20 11.66
CA LYS A 361 -26.21 18.41 12.33
C LYS A 361 -27.07 19.30 11.43
N LYS A 362 -28.40 19.10 11.43
CA LYS A 362 -29.37 19.74 10.50
C LYS A 362 -29.25 21.28 10.36
N GLU A 363 -28.60 21.96 11.31
CA GLU A 363 -28.45 23.42 11.36
C GLU A 363 -27.05 23.95 11.01
N ARG A 364 -26.06 23.08 10.71
CA ARG A 364 -24.68 23.51 10.37
C ARG A 364 -24.24 23.01 9.00
N ILE A 365 -23.68 23.93 8.20
CA ILE A 365 -23.10 23.64 6.88
C ILE A 365 -21.77 22.86 7.01
N THR A 366 -21.05 23.04 8.12
CA THR A 366 -19.75 22.42 8.39
C THR A 366 -19.83 21.37 9.51
N THR A 367 -19.12 20.25 9.34
CA THR A 367 -19.00 19.22 10.36
C THR A 367 -17.81 19.62 11.23
N THR A 368 -18.01 19.67 12.54
CA THR A 368 -16.89 19.75 13.47
C THR A 368 -16.24 18.38 13.54
N ILE A 369 -15.18 18.17 12.76
CA ILE A 369 -14.31 17.00 12.92
C ILE A 369 -13.73 17.11 14.34
N PRO A 370 -13.76 16.02 15.14
CA PRO A 370 -13.19 16.07 16.49
C PRO A 370 -11.75 16.57 16.43
N THR A 371 -11.41 17.58 17.24
CA THR A 371 -10.08 18.23 17.20
C THR A 371 -8.95 17.29 17.62
N ASP A 372 -9.29 16.21 18.32
CA ASP A 372 -8.39 15.14 18.72
C ASP A 372 -8.17 14.10 17.62
N TRP A 373 -8.79 14.23 16.44
CA TRP A 373 -8.52 13.39 15.27
C TRP A 373 -7.36 13.96 14.45
N THR A 374 -6.19 13.39 14.66
CA THR A 374 -4.98 13.66 13.87
C THR A 374 -4.58 12.38 13.12
N SER A 375 -3.64 12.48 12.18
CA SER A 375 -3.11 11.31 11.48
C SER A 375 -2.45 10.28 12.40
N GLU A 376 -2.10 10.68 13.63
CA GLU A 376 -1.50 9.84 14.66
C GLU A 376 -2.54 9.17 15.55
N SER A 377 -3.64 9.88 15.86
CA SER A 377 -4.64 9.44 16.84
C SER A 377 -5.91 8.88 16.22
N VAL A 378 -6.18 9.11 14.93
CA VAL A 378 -7.48 8.78 14.31
C VAL A 378 -7.83 7.29 14.40
N LEU A 379 -6.84 6.40 14.25
CA LEU A 379 -7.02 4.94 14.38
C LEU A 379 -7.33 4.54 15.83
N ASP A 380 -6.95 5.38 16.79
CA ASP A 380 -7.20 5.18 18.21
C ASP A 380 -8.56 5.76 18.64
N ARG A 381 -8.95 6.90 18.09
CA ARG A 381 -10.14 7.68 18.49
C ARG A 381 -11.42 7.35 17.71
N ALA A 382 -11.32 7.12 16.41
CA ALA A 382 -12.49 6.85 15.58
C ALA A 382 -12.99 5.41 15.78
N GLN A 383 -14.31 5.23 15.73
CA GLN A 383 -14.96 3.92 15.94
C GLN A 383 -15.26 3.19 14.63
N ASN A 384 -15.50 3.94 13.56
CA ASN A 384 -15.89 3.40 12.26
C ASN A 384 -14.97 3.98 11.18
N PHE A 385 -14.62 3.13 10.23
CA PHE A 385 -13.74 3.44 9.11
C PHE A 385 -14.30 2.86 7.82
N LEU A 386 -13.76 3.32 6.70
CA LEU A 386 -13.97 2.79 5.37
C LEU A 386 -12.65 2.17 4.91
N LEU A 387 -12.70 0.92 4.46
CA LEU A 387 -11.57 0.24 3.85
C LEU A 387 -11.35 0.82 2.44
N ASN A 388 -10.26 1.55 2.26
CA ASN A 388 -9.98 2.25 1.00
C ASN A 388 -9.37 1.28 -0.04
N ASN A 389 -10.22 0.75 -0.92
CA ASN A 389 -9.81 -0.04 -2.07
C ASN A 389 -9.09 0.80 -3.15
N TRP A 390 -9.16 2.13 -3.10
CA TRP A 390 -8.52 3.02 -4.08
C TRP A 390 -7.05 3.30 -3.78
N ALA A 391 -6.52 2.89 -2.62
CA ALA A 391 -5.17 3.29 -2.17
C ALA A 391 -4.05 2.86 -3.14
N THR A 392 -4.19 1.71 -3.80
CA THR A 392 -3.25 1.17 -4.79
C THR A 392 -4.00 0.39 -5.86
N LYS A 393 -3.36 0.11 -7.00
CA LYS A 393 -3.95 -0.77 -8.04
C LYS A 393 -4.21 -2.17 -7.46
N TYR A 394 -3.25 -2.69 -6.70
CA TYR A 394 -3.37 -3.97 -6.00
C TYR A 394 -4.57 -4.00 -5.04
N ALA A 395 -4.75 -2.96 -4.22
CA ALA A 395 -5.90 -2.87 -3.31
C ALA A 395 -7.23 -2.84 -4.08
N TYR A 396 -7.27 -2.18 -5.24
CA TYR A 396 -8.46 -2.12 -6.06
C TYR A 396 -8.82 -3.48 -6.67
N GLN A 397 -7.84 -4.31 -7.02
CA GLN A 397 -8.06 -5.64 -7.61
C GLN A 397 -8.33 -6.74 -6.56
N THR A 398 -7.98 -6.49 -5.29
CA THR A 398 -8.01 -7.53 -4.25
C THR A 398 -8.97 -7.25 -3.11
N LEU A 399 -9.45 -6.02 -2.95
CA LEU A 399 -10.44 -5.65 -1.94
C LEU A 399 -11.82 -5.42 -2.54
N TRP A 400 -11.87 -5.19 -3.84
CA TRP A 400 -13.06 -5.09 -4.67
C TRP A 400 -12.98 -6.21 -5.70
#